data_AF-A0A523RSR0-F1
#
_entry.id   AF-A0A523RSR0-F1
#
_cell.length_a   1.000
_cell.length_b   1.000
_cell.length_c   1.000
_cell.angle_alpha   90.00
_cell.angle_beta   90.00
_cell.angle_gamma   90.00
#
_symmetry.space_group_name_H-M   'P 1'
#
loop_
_entity.id
_entity.type
_entity.pdbx_description
1 polymer ?
#
loop_
_entity_poly.entity_id
_entity_poly.type
_entity_poly.pdbx_seq_one_letter_code
_entity_poly.pdbx_strand_id
1 'polypeptide(L)'
;MEDAGVRYNDTENVAKIQNEYVRYLIQGIPFALVTISLLWLLDNILLSLFFMDFASLLSTMFVLAIILIVLLGALNSLLAAALWDQKPNQTCTSFVGQGLLLVFMAYMFNPFLLILLFSITVTILNDIMLYGTTFIVLAFIGGYLGKHIAAEFEGESEDTKMELASVHDRHVACPHCGVPVVVGPTSVDEQRGTSCSACGKWFGVFDRGAVIE
;
A
#
# COMPACT_ATOMS: atom_id res chain seq x y z
N MET A 1 13.81 -12.30 45.07
CA MET A 1 12.35 -12.27 44.83
C MET A 1 12.01 -11.51 43.53
N GLU A 2 12.86 -11.56 42.49
CA GLU A 2 12.71 -10.73 41.28
C GLU A 2 12.40 -11.52 39.99
N ASP A 3 12.26 -12.85 40.03
CA ASP A 3 12.09 -13.67 38.80
C ASP A 3 10.63 -13.85 38.33
N ALA A 4 9.64 -13.27 39.01
CA ALA A 4 8.23 -13.44 38.63
C ALA A 4 7.75 -12.46 37.54
N GLY A 5 8.47 -11.35 37.31
CA GLY A 5 8.06 -10.30 36.36
C GLY A 5 8.37 -10.58 34.89
N VAL A 6 9.35 -11.45 34.60
CA VAL A 6 9.82 -11.68 33.22
C VAL A 6 8.86 -12.58 32.43
N ARG A 7 8.22 -13.57 33.09
CA ARG A 7 7.36 -14.55 32.38
C ARG A 7 6.02 -14.01 31.89
N TYR A 8 5.53 -12.90 32.44
CA TYR A 8 4.21 -12.37 32.04
C TYR A 8 4.29 -11.71 30.65
N ASN A 9 5.36 -10.98 30.37
CA ASN A 9 5.58 -10.32 29.08
C ASN A 9 5.68 -11.31 27.90
N ASP A 10 6.16 -12.53 28.13
CA ASP A 10 6.33 -13.52 27.06
C ASP A 10 4.98 -14.01 26.50
N THR A 11 3.98 -14.20 27.36
CA THR A 11 2.67 -14.75 26.94
C THR A 11 1.84 -13.78 26.10
N GLU A 12 1.88 -12.48 26.44
CA GLU A 12 1.16 -11.43 25.69
C GLU A 12 1.77 -11.23 24.29
N ASN A 13 3.10 -11.25 24.20
CA ASN A 13 3.81 -11.13 22.94
C ASN A 13 3.50 -12.30 21.98
N VAL A 14 3.43 -13.54 22.49
CA VAL A 14 3.07 -14.72 21.68
C VAL A 14 1.65 -14.60 21.13
N ALA A 15 0.68 -14.19 21.94
CA ALA A 15 -0.70 -14.02 21.50
C ALA A 15 -0.84 -12.92 20.42
N LYS A 16 -0.08 -11.82 20.55
CA LYS A 16 -0.05 -10.75 19.55
C LYS A 16 0.51 -11.24 18.22
N ILE A 17 1.64 -11.95 18.25
CA ILE A 17 2.28 -12.52 17.06
C ILE A 17 1.35 -13.52 16.36
N GLN A 18 0.69 -14.40 17.11
CA GLN A 18 -0.27 -15.36 16.54
C GLN A 18 -1.43 -14.67 15.83
N ASN A 19 -1.95 -13.57 16.41
CA ASN A 19 -3.01 -12.78 15.80
C ASN A 19 -2.56 -12.14 14.47
N GLU A 20 -1.31 -11.68 14.38
CA GLU A 20 -0.77 -11.10 13.15
C GLU A 20 -0.70 -12.11 11.99
N TYR A 21 -0.24 -13.33 12.24
CA TYR A 21 -0.21 -14.38 11.20
C TYR A 21 -1.60 -14.74 10.67
N VAL A 22 -2.59 -14.81 11.56
CA VAL A 22 -3.97 -15.07 11.15
C VAL A 22 -4.52 -13.93 10.29
N ARG A 23 -4.22 -12.67 10.62
CA ARG A 23 -4.62 -11.51 9.80
C ARG A 23 -3.98 -11.53 8.42
N TYR A 24 -2.69 -11.88 8.33
CA TYR A 24 -2.03 -12.07 7.04
C TYR A 24 -2.72 -13.16 6.21
N LEU A 25 -3.02 -14.31 6.82
CA LEU A 25 -3.72 -15.39 6.14
C LEU A 25 -5.12 -14.94 5.64
N ILE A 26 -5.90 -14.27 6.48
CA ILE A 26 -7.26 -13.80 6.13
C ILE A 26 -7.21 -12.78 4.98
N GLN A 27 -6.30 -11.80 5.03
CA GLN A 27 -6.13 -10.83 3.94
C GLN A 27 -5.67 -11.50 2.64
N GLY A 28 -4.86 -12.55 2.77
CA GLY A 28 -4.26 -13.28 1.66
C GLY A 28 -5.19 -14.20 0.88
N ILE A 29 -6.18 -14.80 1.55
CA ILE A 29 -7.08 -15.79 0.96
C ILE A 29 -7.72 -15.29 -0.35
N PRO A 30 -8.30 -14.08 -0.43
CA PRO A 30 -8.91 -13.61 -1.66
C PRO A 30 -7.91 -13.43 -2.80
N PHE A 31 -6.68 -13.00 -2.50
CA PHE A 31 -5.62 -12.88 -3.50
C PHE A 31 -5.19 -14.25 -4.02
N ALA A 32 -5.01 -15.23 -3.13
CA ALA A 32 -4.69 -16.60 -3.51
C ALA A 32 -5.80 -17.23 -4.39
N LEU A 33 -7.07 -17.01 -4.04
CA LEU A 33 -8.21 -17.45 -4.85
C LEU A 33 -8.19 -16.81 -6.25
N VAL A 34 -7.93 -15.50 -6.34
CA VAL A 34 -7.82 -14.81 -7.62
C VAL A 34 -6.64 -15.36 -8.43
N THR A 35 -5.47 -15.56 -7.84
CA THR A 35 -4.30 -16.11 -8.54
C THR A 35 -4.58 -17.50 -9.11
N ILE A 36 -5.20 -18.39 -8.34
CA ILE A 36 -5.57 -19.73 -8.83
C ILE A 36 -6.65 -19.63 -9.93
N SER A 37 -7.64 -18.76 -9.74
CA SER A 37 -8.70 -18.55 -10.73
C SER A 37 -8.16 -17.98 -12.04
N LEU A 38 -7.10 -17.16 -11.98
CA LEU A 38 -6.44 -16.62 -13.17
C LEU A 38 -5.72 -17.70 -13.98
N LEU A 39 -5.17 -18.73 -13.36
CA LEU A 39 -4.60 -19.86 -14.08
C LEU A 39 -5.69 -20.58 -14.88
N TRP A 40 -6.83 -20.86 -14.24
CA TRP A 40 -7.98 -21.47 -14.92
C TRP A 40 -8.54 -20.57 -16.03
N LEU A 41 -8.60 -19.26 -15.80
CA LEU A 41 -9.03 -18.30 -16.82
C LEU A 41 -8.05 -18.29 -18.01
N LEU A 42 -6.74 -18.35 -17.78
CA LEU A 42 -5.73 -18.40 -18.82
C LEU A 42 -5.89 -19.64 -19.70
N ASP A 43 -6.15 -20.81 -19.11
CA ASP A 43 -6.42 -22.04 -19.87
C ASP A 43 -7.66 -21.90 -20.77
N ASN A 44 -8.73 -21.28 -20.27
CA ASN A 44 -9.94 -21.02 -21.05
C ASN A 44 -9.70 -20.02 -22.19
N ILE A 45 -8.86 -18.99 -21.96
CA ILE A 45 -8.45 -18.03 -22.98
C ILE A 45 -7.62 -18.72 -24.07
N LEU A 46 -6.69 -19.59 -23.68
CA LEU A 46 -5.88 -20.38 -24.62
C LEU A 46 -6.76 -21.32 -25.46
N LEU A 47 -7.80 -21.92 -24.87
CA LEU A 47 -8.77 -22.71 -25.61
C LEU A 47 -9.61 -21.85 -26.57
N SER A 48 -9.97 -20.64 -26.14
CA SER A 48 -10.78 -19.69 -26.92
C SER A 48 -10.04 -19.13 -28.14
N LEU A 49 -8.69 -19.13 -28.14
CA LEU A 49 -7.87 -18.80 -29.32
C LEU A 49 -8.18 -19.68 -30.54
N PHE A 50 -8.72 -20.88 -30.36
CA PHE A 50 -9.11 -21.77 -31.46
C PHE A 50 -10.46 -21.41 -32.09
N PHE A 51 -11.30 -20.63 -31.40
CA PHE A 51 -12.70 -20.42 -31.79
C PHE A 51 -13.07 -18.95 -32.02
N MET A 52 -12.30 -18.01 -31.46
CA MET A 52 -12.57 -16.58 -31.54
C MET A 52 -11.54 -15.85 -32.40
N ASP A 53 -11.95 -14.73 -33.00
CA ASP A 53 -11.01 -13.83 -33.64
C ASP A 53 -10.10 -13.14 -32.61
N PHE A 54 -8.87 -12.88 -33.01
CA PHE A 54 -7.84 -12.33 -32.12
C PHE A 54 -8.21 -10.95 -31.54
N ALA A 55 -8.92 -10.11 -32.31
CA ALA A 55 -9.29 -8.77 -31.87
C ALA A 55 -10.34 -8.81 -30.75
N SER A 56 -11.37 -9.65 -30.89
CA SER A 56 -12.38 -9.88 -29.85
C SER A 56 -11.78 -10.46 -28.58
N LEU A 57 -10.83 -11.39 -28.70
CA LEU A 57 -10.15 -11.95 -27.55
C LEU A 57 -9.33 -10.89 -26.81
N LEU A 58 -8.52 -10.12 -27.52
CA LEU A 58 -7.68 -9.07 -26.94
C LEU A 58 -8.53 -8.00 -26.23
N SER A 59 -9.62 -7.57 -26.85
CA SER A 59 -10.55 -6.60 -26.26
C SER A 59 -11.17 -7.13 -24.96
N THR A 60 -11.60 -8.40 -24.96
CA THR A 60 -12.17 -9.05 -23.78
C THR A 60 -11.15 -9.16 -22.64
N MET A 61 -9.91 -9.56 -22.95
CA MET A 61 -8.83 -9.65 -21.96
C MET A 61 -8.53 -8.28 -21.34
N PHE A 62 -8.49 -7.23 -22.14
CA PHE A 62 -8.20 -5.88 -21.66
C PHE A 62 -9.28 -5.38 -20.68
N VAL A 63 -10.56 -5.58 -21.02
CA VAL A 63 -11.68 -5.20 -20.14
C VAL A 63 -11.65 -6.00 -18.83
N LEU A 64 -11.45 -7.32 -18.91
CA LEU A 64 -11.34 -8.17 -17.72
C LEU A 64 -10.15 -7.78 -16.83
N ALA A 65 -9.01 -7.45 -17.43
CA ALA A 65 -7.82 -7.02 -16.69
C ALA A 65 -8.06 -5.72 -15.91
N ILE A 66 -8.72 -4.72 -16.51
CA ILE A 66 -9.07 -3.47 -15.83
C ILE A 66 -10.02 -3.73 -14.67
N ILE A 67 -11.09 -4.49 -14.90
CA ILE A 67 -12.07 -4.83 -13.86
C ILE A 67 -11.37 -5.54 -12.70
N LEU A 68 -10.51 -6.50 -13.00
CA LEU A 68 -9.75 -7.25 -12.02
C LEU A 68 -8.82 -6.34 -11.19
N ILE A 69 -8.07 -5.44 -11.84
CA ILE A 69 -7.17 -4.50 -11.16
C ILE A 69 -7.96 -3.63 -10.17
N VAL A 70 -9.08 -3.04 -10.61
CA VAL A 70 -9.90 -2.18 -9.74
C VAL A 70 -10.47 -2.98 -8.57
N LEU A 71 -10.99 -4.19 -8.82
CA LEU A 71 -11.54 -5.05 -7.77
C LEU A 71 -10.48 -5.47 -6.75
N LEU A 72 -9.29 -5.84 -7.20
CA LEU A 72 -8.18 -6.21 -6.33
C LEU A 72 -7.73 -5.05 -5.43
N GLY A 73 -7.63 -3.84 -5.98
CA GLY A 73 -7.27 -2.67 -5.19
C GLY A 73 -8.35 -2.26 -4.19
N ALA A 74 -9.62 -2.29 -4.61
CA ALA A 74 -10.74 -2.02 -3.71
C ALA A 74 -10.81 -3.04 -2.55
N LEU A 75 -10.62 -4.32 -2.87
CA LEU A 75 -10.59 -5.39 -1.88
C LEU A 75 -9.40 -5.25 -0.92
N ASN A 76 -8.22 -4.91 -1.44
CA ASN A 76 -7.05 -4.67 -0.60
C ASN A 76 -7.25 -3.50 0.36
N SER A 77 -7.79 -2.38 -0.13
CA SER A 77 -8.13 -1.21 0.67
C SER A 77 -9.11 -1.55 1.79
N LEU A 78 -10.17 -2.32 1.47
CA LEU A 78 -11.18 -2.75 2.45
C LEU A 78 -10.58 -3.68 3.51
N LEU A 79 -9.81 -4.68 3.10
CA LEU A 79 -9.17 -5.62 4.01
C LEU A 79 -8.10 -4.95 4.88
N ALA A 80 -7.36 -4.00 4.32
CA ALA A 80 -6.37 -3.21 5.05
C ALA A 80 -7.02 -2.40 6.19
N ALA A 81 -8.12 -1.72 5.88
CA ALA A 81 -8.90 -0.99 6.89
C ALA A 81 -9.49 -1.93 7.95
N ALA A 82 -10.06 -3.06 7.53
CA ALA A 82 -10.73 -3.98 8.44
C ALA A 82 -9.76 -4.74 9.38
N LEU A 83 -8.58 -5.14 8.89
CA LEU A 83 -7.66 -6.02 9.61
C LEU A 83 -6.49 -5.29 10.27
N TRP A 84 -6.07 -4.15 9.71
CA TRP A 84 -4.86 -3.44 10.12
C TRP A 84 -5.12 -2.00 10.58
N ASP A 85 -6.38 -1.54 10.57
CA ASP A 85 -6.77 -0.15 10.87
C ASP A 85 -6.04 0.88 9.99
N GLN A 86 -5.57 0.46 8.81
CA GLN A 86 -4.96 1.35 7.83
C GLN A 86 -6.05 2.12 7.10
N LYS A 87 -5.83 3.42 6.85
CA LYS A 87 -6.79 4.27 6.14
C LYS A 87 -6.29 4.65 4.74
N PRO A 88 -6.13 3.68 3.82
CA PRO A 88 -5.68 3.99 2.47
C PRO A 88 -6.70 4.86 1.74
N ASN A 89 -6.22 5.74 0.88
CA ASN A 89 -7.07 6.58 0.05
C ASN A 89 -8.06 5.74 -0.77
N GLN A 90 -9.36 6.07 -0.72
CA GLN A 90 -10.43 5.34 -1.43
C GLN A 90 -10.78 5.96 -2.78
N THR A 91 -9.82 6.61 -3.44
CA THR A 91 -9.99 7.17 -4.79
C THR A 91 -9.84 6.07 -5.84
N CYS A 92 -10.48 6.25 -7.01
CA CYS A 92 -10.35 5.31 -8.13
C CYS A 92 -8.87 5.12 -8.56
N THR A 93 -8.07 6.19 -8.50
CA THR A 93 -6.63 6.15 -8.78
C THR A 93 -5.87 5.28 -7.78
N SER A 94 -6.22 5.35 -6.49
CA SER A 94 -5.65 4.49 -5.46
C SER A 94 -6.03 3.02 -5.67
N PHE A 95 -7.29 2.72 -5.99
CA PHE A 95 -7.71 1.34 -6.30
C PHE A 95 -6.95 0.78 -7.51
N VAL A 96 -6.81 1.56 -8.58
CA VAL A 96 -6.02 1.12 -9.74
C VAL A 96 -4.55 0.90 -9.36
N GLY A 97 -3.94 1.82 -8.59
CA GLY A 97 -2.55 1.72 -8.15
C GLY A 97 -2.28 0.49 -7.27
N GLN A 98 -3.11 0.26 -6.25
CA GLN A 98 -3.01 -0.90 -5.38
C GLN A 98 -3.21 -2.22 -6.16
N GLY A 99 -4.23 -2.27 -7.02
CA GLY A 99 -4.50 -3.46 -7.84
C GLY A 99 -3.37 -3.77 -8.82
N LEU A 100 -2.81 -2.75 -9.46
CA LEU A 100 -1.71 -2.90 -10.41
C LEU A 100 -0.44 -3.38 -9.70
N LEU A 101 -0.11 -2.83 -8.53
CA LEU A 101 1.01 -3.29 -7.71
C LEU A 101 0.81 -4.74 -7.24
N LEU A 102 -0.39 -5.12 -6.83
CA LEU A 102 -0.71 -6.50 -6.45
C LEU A 102 -0.53 -7.47 -7.61
N VAL A 103 -1.04 -7.13 -8.80
CA VAL A 103 -0.86 -7.96 -10.01
C VAL A 103 0.61 -8.07 -10.39
N PHE A 104 1.35 -6.96 -10.35
CA PHE A 104 2.78 -6.95 -10.64
C PHE A 104 3.58 -7.82 -9.67
N MET A 105 3.32 -7.68 -8.36
CA MET A 105 3.99 -8.50 -7.35
C MET A 105 3.60 -9.98 -7.50
N ALA A 106 2.31 -10.29 -7.70
CA ALA A 106 1.86 -11.65 -7.96
C ALA A 106 2.55 -12.27 -9.18
N TYR A 107 2.74 -11.49 -10.26
CA TYR A 107 3.48 -11.93 -11.44
C TYR A 107 4.95 -12.24 -11.13
N MET A 108 5.62 -11.42 -10.31
CA MET A 108 7.02 -11.68 -9.91
C MET A 108 7.18 -12.96 -9.09
N PHE A 109 6.18 -13.36 -8.31
CA PHE A 109 6.19 -14.62 -7.54
C PHE A 109 5.70 -15.85 -8.34
N ASN A 110 4.98 -15.63 -9.44
CA ASN A 110 4.43 -16.68 -10.30
C ASN A 110 5.47 -17.63 -10.97
N PRO A 111 6.64 -17.19 -11.50
CA PRO A 111 7.58 -18.10 -12.16
C PRO A 111 8.13 -19.19 -11.22
N PHE A 112 8.25 -18.90 -9.91
CA PHE A 112 8.64 -19.91 -8.93
C PHE A 112 7.55 -20.97 -8.73
N LEU A 113 6.27 -20.57 -8.80
CA LEU A 113 5.13 -21.48 -8.70
C LEU A 113 4.96 -22.34 -9.96
N LEU A 114 5.14 -21.76 -11.15
CA LEU A 114 5.08 -22.51 -12.42
C LEU A 114 6.19 -23.56 -12.50
N ILE A 115 7.41 -23.26 -12.08
CA ILE A 115 8.49 -24.26 -12.02
C ILE A 115 8.13 -25.40 -11.05
N LEU A 116 7.50 -25.08 -9.92
CA LEU A 116 7.03 -26.08 -8.95
C LEU A 116 5.86 -26.94 -9.50
N LEU A 117 5.00 -26.35 -10.33
CA LEU A 117 3.89 -27.01 -11.02
C LEU A 117 4.33 -27.94 -12.15
N PHE A 118 5.31 -27.51 -12.95
CA PHE A 118 5.84 -28.29 -14.06
C PHE A 118 6.87 -29.35 -13.64
N SER A 119 7.49 -29.23 -12.47
CA SER A 119 8.52 -30.17 -12.03
C SER A 119 7.98 -31.50 -11.48
N ILE A 120 6.68 -31.62 -11.19
CA ILE A 120 6.11 -32.84 -10.61
C ILE A 120 4.68 -33.06 -11.13
N THR A 121 4.45 -33.87 -12.17
CA THR A 121 3.12 -34.49 -12.37
C THR A 121 3.16 -35.85 -13.08
N VAL A 122 2.52 -36.85 -12.44
CA VAL A 122 1.79 -37.96 -13.11
C VAL A 122 0.49 -38.33 -12.34
N THR A 123 0.19 -37.78 -11.14
CA THR A 123 -1.00 -38.22 -10.34
C THR A 123 -1.84 -37.08 -9.75
N ILE A 124 -3.17 -37.27 -9.75
CA ILE A 124 -4.19 -36.33 -9.22
C ILE A 124 -3.94 -35.95 -7.75
N LEU A 125 -3.44 -36.89 -6.93
CA LEU A 125 -3.17 -36.62 -5.51
C LEU A 125 -2.03 -35.61 -5.34
N ASN A 126 -1.00 -35.69 -6.17
CA ASN A 126 0.10 -34.73 -6.13
C ASN A 126 -0.40 -33.33 -6.54
N ASP A 127 -1.29 -33.25 -7.52
CA ASP A 127 -1.87 -31.97 -7.96
C ASP A 127 -2.66 -31.31 -6.83
N ILE A 128 -3.52 -32.07 -6.12
CA ILE A 128 -4.30 -31.55 -4.99
C ILE A 128 -3.37 -31.05 -3.87
N MET A 129 -2.36 -31.84 -3.50
CA MET A 129 -1.40 -31.46 -2.45
C MET A 129 -0.59 -30.21 -2.85
N LEU A 130 -0.21 -30.12 -4.13
CA LEU A 130 0.52 -29.01 -4.67
C LEU A 130 -0.32 -27.73 -4.70
N TYR A 131 -1.56 -27.79 -5.20
CA TYR A 131 -2.48 -26.66 -5.21
C TYR A 131 -2.81 -26.20 -3.79
N GLY A 132 -3.04 -27.13 -2.86
CA GLY A 132 -3.29 -26.81 -1.45
C GLY A 132 -2.11 -26.10 -0.80
N THR A 133 -0.89 -26.61 -1.00
CA THR A 133 0.34 -25.99 -0.46
C THR A 133 0.57 -24.61 -1.10
N THR A 134 0.41 -24.51 -2.41
CA THR A 134 0.55 -23.26 -3.18
C THR A 134 -0.46 -22.22 -2.70
N PHE A 135 -1.71 -22.61 -2.48
CA PHE A 135 -2.75 -21.73 -1.95
C PHE A 135 -2.37 -21.14 -0.59
N ILE A 136 -1.89 -21.96 0.34
CA ILE A 136 -1.49 -21.51 1.68
C ILE A 136 -0.32 -20.52 1.57
N VAL A 137 0.71 -20.86 0.80
CA VAL A 137 1.89 -20.00 0.60
C VAL A 137 1.49 -18.66 -0.04
N LEU A 138 0.67 -18.71 -1.09
CA LEU A 138 0.15 -17.52 -1.75
C LEU A 138 -0.71 -16.65 -0.83
N ALA A 139 -1.48 -17.25 0.07
CA ALA A 139 -2.26 -16.47 1.02
C ALA A 139 -1.33 -15.71 1.98
N PHE A 140 -0.31 -16.35 2.57
CA PHE A 140 0.63 -15.62 3.43
C PHE A 140 1.37 -14.50 2.69
N ILE A 141 1.89 -14.78 1.49
CA ILE A 141 2.59 -13.78 0.66
C ILE A 141 1.63 -12.65 0.26
N GLY A 142 0.43 -12.98 -0.22
CA GLY A 142 -0.58 -12.02 -0.65
C GLY A 142 -1.04 -11.12 0.49
N GLY A 143 -1.24 -11.67 1.69
CA GLY A 143 -1.58 -10.88 2.87
C GLY A 143 -0.44 -9.95 3.30
N TYR A 144 0.79 -10.46 3.29
CA TYR A 144 1.97 -9.64 3.59
C TYR A 144 2.11 -8.46 2.61
N LEU A 145 2.02 -8.74 1.32
CA LEU A 145 2.09 -7.73 0.27
C LEU A 145 0.92 -6.74 0.36
N GLY A 146 -0.30 -7.23 0.56
CA GLY A 146 -1.49 -6.40 0.65
C GLY A 146 -1.40 -5.34 1.74
N LYS A 147 -0.91 -5.71 2.94
CA LYS A 147 -0.65 -4.78 4.04
C LYS A 147 0.39 -3.72 3.68
N HIS A 148 1.52 -4.13 3.10
CA HIS A 148 2.60 -3.19 2.75
C HIS A 148 2.20 -2.25 1.61
N ILE A 149 1.50 -2.77 0.61
CA ILE A 149 0.94 -1.97 -0.47
C ILE A 149 -0.07 -0.98 0.12
N ALA A 150 -1.00 -1.40 0.97
CA ALA A 150 -1.98 -0.48 1.55
C ALA A 150 -1.33 0.64 2.40
N ALA A 151 -0.25 0.33 3.12
CA ALA A 151 0.52 1.34 3.87
C ALA A 151 1.08 2.46 2.96
N GLU A 152 1.54 2.11 1.76
CA GLU A 152 2.06 3.10 0.80
C GLU A 152 0.97 4.07 0.31
N PHE A 153 -0.30 3.64 0.33
CA PHE A 153 -1.45 4.46 -0.08
C PHE A 153 -2.16 5.13 1.11
N GLU A 154 -1.61 5.02 2.32
CA GLU A 154 -2.10 5.67 3.53
C GLU A 154 -1.72 7.17 3.60
N GLY A 155 -0.81 7.62 2.72
CA GLY A 155 -0.05 8.87 2.89
C GLY A 155 -0.11 9.90 1.76
N GLU A 156 -1.28 10.17 1.16
CA GLU A 156 -1.55 11.52 0.62
C GLU A 156 -2.69 12.18 1.39
N SER A 157 -2.71 11.99 2.72
CA SER A 157 -3.60 12.77 3.57
C SER A 157 -3.29 14.25 3.37
N GLU A 158 -4.31 15.10 3.52
CA GLU A 158 -4.21 16.54 3.33
C GLU A 158 -3.07 17.20 4.11
N ASP A 159 -2.54 16.55 5.16
CA ASP A 159 -1.36 17.00 5.90
C ASP A 159 -0.08 17.06 5.06
N THR A 160 0.17 16.10 4.16
CA THR A 160 1.36 16.14 3.28
C THR A 160 1.17 17.19 2.17
N LYS A 161 -0.07 17.40 1.69
CA LYS A 161 -0.40 18.51 0.78
C LYS A 161 -0.31 19.87 1.48
N MET A 162 -0.63 19.96 2.77
CA MET A 162 -0.40 21.15 3.58
C MET A 162 1.09 21.37 3.81
N GLU A 163 1.88 20.32 4.04
CA GLU A 163 3.34 20.43 4.13
C GLU A 163 3.94 20.93 2.81
N LEU A 164 3.59 20.35 1.67
CA LEU A 164 4.08 20.81 0.37
C LEU A 164 3.54 22.19 -0.06
N ALA A 165 2.33 22.57 0.37
CA ALA A 165 1.81 23.94 0.23
C ALA A 165 2.47 24.93 1.21
N SER A 166 3.10 24.44 2.27
CA SER A 166 3.95 25.24 3.18
C SER A 166 5.42 25.32 2.73
N VAL A 167 5.85 24.43 1.81
CA VAL A 167 7.20 24.37 1.22
C VAL A 167 7.36 25.31 0.01
N HIS A 168 6.36 26.14 -0.31
CA HIS A 168 6.70 27.39 -0.97
C HIS A 168 7.32 28.33 0.07
N ASP A 169 8.65 28.43 0.03
CA ASP A 169 9.44 29.49 0.65
C ASP A 169 8.66 30.80 0.59
N ARG A 170 7.99 31.14 1.70
CA ARG A 170 7.20 32.37 1.74
C ARG A 170 8.20 33.50 1.86
N HIS A 171 8.39 34.23 0.76
CA HIS A 171 9.09 35.51 0.79
C HIS A 171 8.23 36.51 1.54
N VAL A 172 8.56 36.76 2.80
CA VAL A 172 7.90 37.78 3.62
C VAL A 172 8.86 38.95 3.79
N ALA A 173 8.41 40.17 3.50
CA ALA A 173 9.21 41.36 3.77
C ALA A 173 9.32 41.58 5.29
N CYS A 174 10.54 41.73 5.80
CA CYS A 174 10.74 42.03 7.21
C CYS A 174 10.05 43.37 7.56
N PRO A 175 9.17 43.44 8.58
CA PRO A 175 8.46 44.66 8.93
C PRO A 175 9.38 45.79 9.44
N HIS A 176 10.61 45.45 9.86
CA HIS A 176 11.55 46.42 10.39
C HIS A 176 12.50 47.02 9.36
N CYS A 177 12.94 46.25 8.36
CA CYS A 177 13.94 46.71 7.37
C CYS A 177 13.49 46.57 5.91
N GLY A 178 12.34 45.95 5.65
CA GLY A 178 11.78 45.77 4.30
C GLY A 178 12.49 44.72 3.44
N VAL A 179 13.57 44.10 3.91
CA VAL A 179 14.30 43.06 3.17
C VAL A 179 13.43 41.79 3.10
N PRO A 180 13.27 41.17 1.91
CA PRO A 180 12.57 39.90 1.78
C PRO A 180 13.34 38.79 2.50
N VAL A 181 12.66 38.09 3.41
CA VAL A 181 13.19 36.95 4.15
C VAL A 181 12.49 35.69 3.67
N VAL A 182 13.27 34.63 3.45
CA VAL A 182 12.74 33.29 3.17
C VAL A 182 12.42 32.63 4.50
N VAL A 183 11.14 32.38 4.76
CA VAL A 183 10.70 31.67 5.97
C VAL A 183 10.49 30.20 5.61
N GLY A 184 11.46 29.36 5.97
CA GLY A 184 11.36 27.91 5.86
C GLY A 184 10.69 27.30 7.11
N PRO A 185 10.08 26.10 7.01
CA PRO A 185 9.40 25.45 8.12
C PRO A 185 10.31 25.19 9.33
N THR A 186 11.61 25.00 9.11
CA THR A 186 12.61 24.80 10.17
C THR A 186 13.07 26.10 10.84
N SER A 187 12.69 27.26 10.30
CA SER A 187 13.12 28.58 10.79
C SER A 187 12.08 29.29 11.66
N VAL A 188 10.94 28.64 11.90
CA VAL A 188 9.83 29.15 12.70
C VAL A 188 9.91 28.54 14.10
N ASP A 189 10.09 29.39 15.10
CA ASP A 189 10.14 28.98 16.51
C ASP A 189 8.75 28.56 17.02
N GLU A 190 8.66 27.92 18.19
CA GLU A 190 7.41 27.47 18.83
C GLU A 190 6.37 28.60 18.98
N GLN A 191 6.83 29.85 19.01
CA GLN A 191 6.01 31.07 19.07
C GLN A 191 5.52 31.56 17.70
N ARG A 192 5.68 30.78 16.62
CA ARG A 192 5.31 31.15 15.23
C ARG A 192 5.99 32.42 14.72
N GLY A 193 7.27 32.62 15.05
CA GLY A 193 8.03 33.75 14.54
C GLY A 193 9.42 33.36 14.05
N THR A 194 10.07 34.29 13.37
CA THR A 194 11.42 34.11 12.82
C THR A 194 12.22 35.39 12.94
N SER A 195 13.55 35.27 12.87
CA SER A 195 14.48 36.40 12.97
C SER A 195 14.99 36.80 11.59
N CYS A 196 14.92 38.09 11.26
CA CYS A 196 15.43 38.59 9.99
C CYS A 196 16.96 38.45 9.92
N SER A 197 17.48 37.79 8.88
CA SER A 197 18.93 37.63 8.67
C SER A 197 19.68 38.94 8.44
N ALA A 198 18.98 40.00 7.97
CA ALA A 198 19.59 41.29 7.67
C ALA A 198 19.66 42.22 8.89
N CYS A 199 18.60 42.30 9.72
CA CYS A 199 18.53 43.23 10.84
C CYS A 199 18.53 42.57 12.23
N GLY A 200 18.46 41.24 12.29
CA GLY A 200 18.47 40.45 13.53
C GLY A 200 17.19 40.57 14.38
N LYS A 201 16.20 41.35 13.95
CA LYS A 201 14.94 41.52 14.69
C LYS A 201 14.00 40.36 14.43
N TRP A 202 13.36 39.90 15.50
CA TRP A 202 12.33 38.87 15.47
C TRP A 202 10.99 39.48 15.05
N PHE A 203 10.20 38.74 14.27
CA PHE A 203 8.84 39.11 13.91
C PHE A 203 7.94 37.86 13.79
N GLY A 204 6.65 38.03 14.08
CA GLY A 204 5.64 36.97 13.98
C GLY A 204 5.28 36.65 12.53
N VAL A 205 5.16 35.36 12.21
CA VAL A 205 4.74 34.85 10.90
C VAL A 205 3.33 34.27 11.06
N PHE A 206 2.32 35.07 10.72
CA PHE A 206 0.93 34.62 10.74
C PHE A 206 0.51 34.19 9.34
N ASP A 207 -0.29 33.12 9.25
CA ASP A 207 -0.80 32.54 8.00
C ASP A 207 -1.63 33.49 7.12
N ARG A 208 -1.85 34.73 7.57
CA ARG A 208 -2.60 35.78 6.84
C ARG A 208 -1.81 37.08 6.61
N GLY A 209 -0.49 37.06 6.77
CA GLY A 209 0.37 38.23 6.59
C GLY A 209 0.91 38.80 7.91
N ALA A 210 1.97 39.59 7.83
CA ALA A 210 2.67 40.15 8.99
C ALA A 210 1.76 41.14 9.74
N VAL A 211 1.60 40.92 11.05
CA VAL A 211 1.00 41.88 11.97
C VAL A 211 2.13 42.46 12.81
N ILE A 212 2.21 43.78 12.86
CA ILE A 212 3.21 44.53 13.62
C ILE A 212 2.64 44.75 15.02
N GLU A 213 3.30 44.22 16.05
CA GLU A 213 3.12 44.64 17.45
C GLU A 213 4.18 45.67 17.85
#